data_AF-A0A524PE06-F1
#
_entry.id   AF-A0A524PE06-F1
#
_cell.length_a   1.000
_cell.length_b   1.000
_cell.length_c   1.000
_cell.angle_alpha   90.00
_cell.angle_beta   90.00
_cell.angle_gamma   90.00
#
_symmetry.space_group_name_H-M   'P 1'
#
loop_
_entity.id
_entity.type
_entity.pdbx_description
1 polymer ?
#
loop_
_entity_poly.entity_id
_entity_poly.type
_entity_poly.pdbx_seq_one_letter_code
_entity_poly.pdbx_strand_id
1 'polypeptide(L)'
;MNRLLALWEPMRLRMRQLFENLGETYRRLNRSSGGTLAIVALTIRRFGQTRASENAAVLAYYTLFSIFPFFLSLIVAGSFFLERGEVQQHVQDFIVQAFPASQSLIEENLSTVLTLRGTVGAVGLLGLSWSATGLFTNLIFAINRAWPNTRPRNFLRKRLAGLGVALSLAFLLGLSVLTTTAVDLLLSVDLSKLGLAALDFLPMQSLLTRALA
;
A
#
# COMPACT_ATOMS: atom_id res chain seq x y z
N MET A 1 10.87 42.15 -45.18
CA MET A 1 9.74 42.18 -44.22
C MET A 1 8.39 41.81 -44.82
N ASN A 2 8.01 42.28 -46.03
CA ASN A 2 6.62 42.18 -46.53
C ASN A 2 6.16 40.78 -47.02
N ARG A 3 7.05 39.84 -47.35
CA ARG A 3 6.66 38.50 -47.85
C ARG A 3 6.15 37.54 -46.77
N LEU A 4 6.55 37.72 -45.51
CA LEU A 4 6.08 36.89 -44.39
C LEU A 4 4.66 37.28 -43.95
N LEU A 5 4.31 38.58 -44.05
CA LEU A 5 2.96 39.07 -43.76
C LEU A 5 1.94 38.67 -44.85
N ALA A 6 2.37 38.57 -46.12
CA ALA A 6 1.51 38.11 -47.21
C ALA A 6 1.09 36.64 -47.10
N LEU A 7 1.90 35.79 -46.44
CA LEU A 7 1.58 34.39 -46.18
C LEU A 7 0.72 34.19 -44.92
N TRP A 8 0.62 35.21 -44.05
CA TRP A 8 -0.05 35.11 -42.76
C TRP A 8 -1.58 35.01 -42.88
N GLU A 9 -2.19 35.86 -43.69
CA GLU A 9 -3.66 35.89 -43.88
C GLU A 9 -4.24 34.57 -44.42
N PRO A 10 -3.74 33.99 -45.55
CA PRO A 10 -4.26 32.72 -46.04
C PRO A 10 -3.98 31.56 -45.08
N MET A 11 -2.84 31.57 -44.37
CA MET A 11 -2.51 30.54 -43.40
C MET A 11 -3.42 30.61 -42.16
N ARG A 12 -3.74 31.81 -41.67
CA ARG A 12 -4.64 32.04 -40.54
C ARG A 12 -6.07 31.62 -40.85
N LEU A 13 -6.55 31.90 -42.06
CA LEU A 13 -7.87 31.47 -42.53
C LEU A 13 -7.95 29.94 -42.64
N ARG A 14 -6.91 29.31 -43.19
CA ARG A 14 -6.82 27.84 -43.29
C ARG A 14 -6.73 27.17 -41.92
N MET A 15 -6.00 27.75 -40.98
CA MET A 15 -5.98 27.29 -39.58
C MET A 15 -7.35 27.41 -38.92
N ARG A 16 -8.08 28.52 -39.09
CA ARG A 16 -9.45 28.67 -38.55
C ARG A 16 -10.39 27.61 -39.09
N GLN A 17 -10.39 27.39 -40.41
CA GLN A 17 -11.19 26.33 -41.04
C GLN A 17 -10.83 24.93 -40.54
N LEU A 18 -9.54 24.65 -40.32
CA LEU A 18 -9.10 23.38 -39.73
C LEU A 18 -9.67 23.21 -38.31
N PHE A 19 -9.59 24.22 -37.45
CA PHE A 19 -10.14 24.15 -36.10
C PHE A 19 -11.67 23.97 -36.08
N GLU A 20 -12.39 24.66 -36.97
CA GLU A 20 -13.84 24.52 -37.12
C GLU A 20 -14.24 23.11 -37.61
N ASN A 21 -13.57 22.60 -38.65
CA ASN A 21 -13.81 21.25 -39.18
C ASN A 21 -13.47 20.15 -38.17
N LEU A 22 -12.42 20.34 -37.37
CA LEU A 22 -12.04 19.43 -36.29
C LEU A 22 -13.12 19.40 -35.19
N GLY A 23 -13.69 20.56 -34.85
CA GLY A 23 -14.78 20.66 -33.87
C GLY A 23 -16.10 20.05 -34.33
N GLU A 24 -16.42 20.14 -35.63
CA GLU A 24 -17.56 19.46 -36.25
C GLU A 24 -17.37 17.94 -36.26
N THR A 25 -16.22 17.48 -36.75
CA THR A 25 -15.90 16.05 -36.88
C THR A 25 -15.83 15.37 -35.52
N TYR A 26 -15.22 16.03 -34.52
CA TYR A 26 -15.22 15.57 -33.14
C TYR A 26 -16.63 15.43 -32.56
N ARG A 27 -17.51 16.42 -32.78
CA ARG A 27 -18.89 16.36 -32.30
C ARG A 27 -19.70 15.26 -32.99
N ARG A 28 -19.50 15.00 -34.29
CA ARG A 28 -20.15 13.90 -35.03
C ARG A 28 -19.68 12.54 -34.53
N LEU A 29 -18.37 12.33 -34.41
CA LEU A 29 -17.78 11.10 -33.87
C LEU A 29 -18.21 10.85 -32.42
N ASN A 30 -18.23 11.88 -31.58
CA ASN A 30 -18.66 11.76 -30.19
C ASN A 30 -20.16 11.42 -30.06
N ARG A 31 -21.00 11.94 -30.96
CA ARG A 31 -22.43 11.61 -31.01
C ARG A 31 -22.64 10.16 -31.48
N SER A 32 -21.84 9.68 -32.43
CA SER A 32 -21.83 8.28 -32.87
C SER A 32 -21.29 7.30 -31.81
N SER A 33 -20.35 7.74 -30.97
CA SER A 33 -19.73 6.92 -29.92
C SER A 33 -20.46 7.01 -28.57
N GLY A 34 -21.64 7.65 -28.51
CA GLY A 34 -22.42 7.81 -27.28
C GLY A 34 -21.74 8.64 -26.19
N GLY A 35 -20.79 9.53 -26.53
CA GLY A 35 -20.10 10.37 -25.54
C GLY A 35 -18.77 9.83 -24.99
N THR A 36 -18.41 8.58 -25.30
CA THR A 36 -17.18 7.93 -24.80
C THR A 36 -15.90 8.64 -25.25
N LEU A 37 -15.84 9.11 -26.49
CA LEU A 37 -14.71 9.89 -27.02
C LEU A 37 -14.49 11.19 -26.24
N ALA A 38 -15.55 11.84 -25.80
CA ALA A 38 -15.45 13.01 -24.94
C ALA A 38 -14.87 12.68 -23.57
N ILE A 39 -15.25 11.55 -22.97
CA ILE A 39 -14.72 11.11 -21.69
C ILE A 39 -13.22 10.78 -21.81
N VAL A 40 -12.81 10.05 -22.85
CA VAL A 40 -11.39 9.71 -23.08
C VAL A 40 -10.56 10.97 -23.32
N ALA A 41 -11.00 11.86 -24.23
CA ALA A 41 -10.29 13.11 -24.51
C ALA A 41 -10.19 14.00 -23.27
N LEU A 42 -11.28 14.10 -22.49
CA LEU A 42 -11.29 14.83 -21.21
C LEU A 42 -10.30 14.21 -20.21
N THR A 43 -10.22 12.89 -20.15
CA THR A 43 -9.33 12.15 -19.23
C THR A 43 -7.88 12.41 -19.58
N ILE A 44 -7.49 12.26 -20.85
CA ILE A 44 -6.11 12.53 -21.33
C ILE A 44 -5.72 13.98 -21.03
N ARG A 45 -6.61 14.93 -21.34
CA ARG A 45 -6.37 16.35 -21.05
C ARG A 45 -6.21 16.60 -19.56
N ARG A 46 -7.10 16.07 -18.71
CA ARG A 46 -7.02 16.25 -17.25
C ARG A 46 -5.78 15.58 -16.66
N PHE A 47 -5.40 14.40 -17.15
CA PHE A 47 -4.22 13.67 -16.72
C PHE A 47 -2.93 14.50 -16.95
N GLY A 48 -2.82 15.16 -18.12
CA GLY A 48 -1.73 16.10 -18.39
C GLY A 48 -1.79 17.34 -17.50
N GLN A 49 -2.97 17.96 -17.35
CA GLN A 49 -3.16 19.17 -16.53
C GLN A 49 -2.84 18.94 -15.04
N THR A 50 -3.08 17.74 -14.51
CA THR A 50 -2.79 17.39 -13.11
C THR A 50 -1.35 16.90 -12.90
N ARG A 51 -0.53 16.83 -13.96
CA ARG A 51 0.85 16.28 -13.92
C ARG A 51 0.87 14.88 -13.31
N ALA A 52 -0.09 14.04 -13.70
CA ALA A 52 -0.30 12.73 -13.08
C ALA A 52 0.91 11.79 -13.22
N SER A 53 1.58 11.74 -14.37
CA SER A 53 2.81 10.93 -14.55
C SER A 53 3.93 11.29 -13.58
N GLU A 54 4.13 12.59 -13.36
CA GLU A 54 5.14 13.07 -12.42
C GLU A 54 4.78 12.73 -10.98
N ASN A 55 3.52 12.94 -10.59
CA ASN A 55 3.05 12.54 -9.27
C ASN A 55 3.21 11.02 -9.06
N ALA A 56 3.01 10.20 -10.10
CA ALA A 56 3.22 8.76 -10.04
C ALA A 56 4.69 8.39 -9.82
N ALA A 57 5.62 9.05 -10.53
CA ALA A 57 7.06 8.86 -10.33
C ALA A 57 7.51 9.27 -8.92
N VAL A 58 7.02 10.42 -8.44
CA VAL A 58 7.24 10.90 -7.06
C VAL A 58 6.70 9.88 -6.06
N LEU A 59 5.49 9.36 -6.28
CA LEU A 59 4.90 8.36 -5.41
C LEU A 59 5.74 7.09 -5.36
N ALA A 60 6.20 6.56 -6.50
CA ALA A 60 7.07 5.38 -6.55
C ALA A 60 8.38 5.59 -5.76
N TYR A 61 9.02 6.76 -5.93
CA TYR A 61 10.19 7.14 -5.15
C TYR A 61 9.89 7.13 -3.64
N TYR A 62 8.84 7.83 -3.20
CA TYR A 62 8.49 7.86 -1.78
C TYR A 62 8.07 6.50 -1.23
N THR A 63 7.40 5.66 -2.02
CA THR A 63 7.06 4.29 -1.63
C THR A 63 8.32 3.51 -1.30
N LEU A 64 9.29 3.48 -2.23
CA LEU A 64 10.53 2.71 -2.07
C LEU A 64 11.29 3.10 -0.80
N PHE A 65 11.45 4.41 -0.56
CA PHE A 65 12.16 4.92 0.61
C PHE A 65 11.35 4.85 1.92
N SER A 66 10.01 4.73 1.85
CA SER A 66 9.17 4.67 3.06
C SER A 66 8.92 3.24 3.55
N ILE A 67 8.97 2.24 2.66
CA ILE A 67 8.70 0.83 3.01
C ILE A 67 9.64 0.33 4.10
N PHE A 68 10.95 0.54 3.94
CA PHE A 68 11.94 0.04 4.90
C PHE A 68 11.79 0.71 6.29
N PRO A 69 11.75 2.05 6.42
CA PRO A 69 11.47 2.69 7.71
C PRO A 69 10.12 2.32 8.31
N PHE A 70 9.10 2.07 7.49
CA PHE A 70 7.78 1.63 7.97
C PHE A 70 7.89 0.28 8.68
N PHE A 71 8.43 -0.75 8.02
CA PHE A 71 8.58 -2.07 8.64
C PHE A 71 9.52 -2.03 9.85
N LEU A 72 10.63 -1.29 9.76
CA LEU A 72 11.54 -1.15 10.90
C LEU A 72 10.86 -0.48 12.09
N SER A 73 10.03 0.54 11.86
CA SER A 73 9.25 1.19 12.93
C SER A 73 8.28 0.21 13.60
N LEU A 74 7.67 -0.71 12.86
CA LEU A 74 6.80 -1.76 13.42
C LEU A 74 7.59 -2.73 14.30
N ILE A 75 8.76 -3.16 13.84
CA ILE A 75 9.63 -4.07 14.60
C ILE A 75 10.10 -3.41 15.89
N VAL A 76 10.57 -2.16 15.81
CA VAL A 76 11.00 -1.37 16.97
C VAL A 76 9.83 -1.21 17.94
N ALA A 77 8.65 -0.81 17.45
CA ALA A 77 7.45 -0.65 18.26
C ALA A 77 7.03 -1.96 18.95
N GLY A 78 7.01 -3.08 18.21
CA GLY A 78 6.69 -4.40 18.74
C GLY A 78 7.70 -4.87 19.79
N SER A 79 8.99 -4.53 19.64
CA SER A 79 10.04 -4.91 20.60
C SER A 79 9.85 -4.32 22.01
N PHE A 80 9.03 -3.27 22.15
CA PHE A 80 8.66 -2.72 23.46
C PHE A 80 7.59 -3.56 24.19
N PHE A 81 6.76 -4.30 23.47
CA PHE A 81 5.65 -5.08 24.03
C PHE A 81 5.95 -6.57 24.13
N LEU A 82 6.82 -7.10 23.27
CA LEU A 82 7.14 -8.52 23.21
C LEU A 82 8.53 -8.83 23.79
N GLU A 83 8.67 -10.02 24.40
CA GLU A 83 9.94 -10.51 24.93
C GLU A 83 10.99 -10.72 23.82
N ARG A 84 12.27 -10.49 24.14
CA ARG A 84 13.37 -10.47 23.16
C ARG A 84 13.44 -11.73 22.29
N GLY A 85 13.20 -12.91 22.89
CA GLY A 85 13.37 -14.20 22.22
C GLY A 85 12.35 -14.44 21.12
N GLU A 86 11.06 -14.28 21.41
CA GLU A 86 9.97 -14.62 20.49
C GLU A 86 9.92 -13.67 19.27
N VAL A 87 10.11 -12.37 19.48
CA VAL A 87 10.15 -11.39 18.37
C VAL A 87 11.31 -11.67 17.44
N GLN A 88 12.48 -11.93 18.01
CA GLN A 88 13.70 -12.07 17.22
C GLN A 88 13.59 -13.28 16.30
N GLN A 89 13.04 -14.38 16.78
CA GLN A 89 12.93 -15.62 16.01
C GLN A 89 11.91 -15.47 14.87
N HIS A 90 10.70 -14.96 15.14
CA HIS A 90 9.69 -14.76 14.08
C HIS A 90 10.09 -13.70 13.05
N VAL A 91 10.75 -12.63 13.49
CA VAL A 91 11.22 -11.58 12.57
C VAL A 91 12.38 -12.10 11.71
N GLN A 92 13.28 -12.92 12.27
CA GLN A 92 14.33 -13.61 11.50
C GLN A 92 13.70 -14.54 10.46
N ASP A 93 12.77 -15.42 10.84
CA ASP A 93 12.14 -16.38 9.93
C ASP A 93 11.46 -15.67 8.73
N PHE A 94 10.77 -14.56 8.99
CA PHE A 94 10.15 -13.74 7.94
C PHE A 94 11.19 -13.13 6.99
N ILE A 95 12.28 -12.59 7.53
CA ILE A 95 13.34 -11.95 6.74
C ILE A 95 14.09 -12.98 5.89
N VAL A 96 14.37 -14.17 6.42
CA VAL A 96 15.02 -15.26 5.69
C VAL A 96 14.17 -15.68 4.50
N GLN A 97 12.85 -15.79 4.67
CA GLN A 97 11.94 -16.11 3.57
C GLN A 97 11.80 -14.97 2.55
N ALA A 98 11.73 -13.71 3.01
CA ALA A 98 11.46 -12.58 2.14
C ALA A 98 12.70 -12.06 1.39
N PHE A 99 13.88 -12.14 2.00
CA PHE A 99 15.12 -11.51 1.50
C PHE A 99 16.37 -12.40 1.70
N PRO A 100 16.43 -13.60 1.09
CA PRO A 100 17.52 -14.56 1.31
C PRO A 100 18.92 -14.01 0.95
N ALA A 101 19.02 -13.05 0.04
CA ALA A 101 20.30 -12.44 -0.37
C ALA A 101 20.84 -11.37 0.60
N SER A 102 20.04 -10.89 1.55
CA SER A 102 20.41 -9.78 2.46
C SER A 102 20.27 -10.14 3.93
N GLN A 103 20.22 -11.43 4.24
CA GLN A 103 19.96 -11.96 5.57
C GLN A 103 20.90 -11.38 6.64
N SER A 104 22.23 -11.45 6.44
CA SER A 104 23.22 -11.01 7.44
C SER A 104 23.11 -9.53 7.78
N LEU A 105 22.92 -8.67 6.77
CA LEU A 105 22.73 -7.23 6.95
C LEU A 105 21.47 -6.95 7.76
N ILE A 106 20.37 -7.64 7.45
CA ILE A 106 19.10 -7.39 8.14
C ILE A 106 19.15 -7.93 9.59
N GLU A 107 19.77 -9.08 9.81
CA GLU A 107 19.97 -9.67 11.14
C GLU A 107 20.83 -8.77 12.05
N GLU A 108 21.94 -8.23 11.53
CA GLU A 108 22.82 -7.31 12.27
C GLU A 108 22.06 -6.03 12.67
N ASN A 109 21.33 -5.42 11.72
CA ASN A 109 20.52 -4.24 11.98
C ASN A 109 19.41 -4.52 13.00
N LEU A 110 18.76 -5.68 12.91
CA LEU A 110 17.72 -6.09 13.85
C LEU A 110 18.28 -6.27 15.26
N SER A 111 19.41 -6.97 15.41
CA SER A 111 20.05 -7.18 16.71
C SER A 111 20.47 -5.85 17.36
N THR A 112 21.00 -4.92 16.57
CA THR A 112 21.36 -3.57 17.00
C THR A 112 20.14 -2.80 17.49
N VAL A 113 19.03 -2.89 16.77
CA VAL A 113 17.77 -2.25 17.16
C VAL A 113 17.18 -2.85 18.44
N LEU A 114 17.23 -4.18 18.59
CA LEU A 114 16.70 -4.89 19.76
C LEU A 114 17.54 -4.71 21.01
N THR A 115 18.83 -4.38 20.87
CA THR A 115 19.77 -4.13 21.98
C THR A 115 19.72 -2.68 22.46
N LEU A 116 19.49 -1.72 21.56
CA LEU A 116 19.41 -0.27 21.86
C LEU A 116 18.06 0.18 22.49
N ARG A 117 17.40 -0.70 23.24
CA ARG A 117 16.13 -0.40 23.96
C ARG A 117 16.35 0.77 24.93
N GLY A 118 15.50 1.80 24.86
CA GLY A 118 15.59 3.00 25.69
C GLY A 118 15.47 4.29 24.86
N THR A 119 16.18 5.35 25.28
CA THR A 119 16.12 6.67 24.62
C THR A 119 16.55 6.62 23.15
N VAL A 120 17.58 5.84 22.82
CA VAL A 120 18.07 5.69 21.43
C VAL A 120 17.00 5.01 20.56
N GLY A 121 16.40 3.92 21.04
CA GLY A 121 15.28 3.25 20.36
C GLY A 121 14.07 4.17 20.18
N ALA A 122 13.71 4.98 21.18
CA ALA A 122 12.59 5.94 21.09
C ALA A 122 12.86 7.04 20.06
N VAL A 123 14.06 7.63 20.04
CA VAL A 123 14.46 8.63 19.04
C VAL A 123 14.50 8.02 17.63
N GLY A 124 15.04 6.81 17.52
CA GLY A 124 15.04 6.04 16.27
C GLY A 124 13.63 5.78 15.77
N LEU A 125 12.71 5.35 16.64
CA LEU A 125 11.30 5.11 16.31
C LEU A 125 10.63 6.38 15.76
N LEU A 126 10.89 7.54 16.37
CA LEU A 126 10.37 8.83 15.87
C LEU A 126 10.92 9.16 14.48
N GLY A 127 12.22 8.99 14.25
CA GLY A 127 12.84 9.25 12.95
C GLY A 127 12.37 8.28 11.85
N LEU A 128 12.22 7.00 12.18
CA LEU A 128 11.70 5.97 11.29
C LEU A 128 10.23 6.23 10.95
N SER A 129 9.40 6.51 11.96
CA SER A 129 7.98 6.84 11.76
C SER A 129 7.81 8.11 10.91
N TRP A 130 8.64 9.12 11.16
CA TRP A 130 8.64 10.34 10.34
C TRP A 130 8.97 10.06 8.87
N SER A 131 9.96 9.21 8.63
CA SER A 131 10.37 8.80 7.28
C SER A 131 9.29 7.95 6.60
N ALA A 132 8.72 6.99 7.32
CA ALA A 132 7.66 6.09 6.84
C ALA A 132 6.40 6.82 6.37
N THR A 133 6.04 7.95 7.01
CA THR A 133 4.85 8.73 6.61
C THR A 133 5.02 9.50 5.29
N GLY A 134 6.21 9.51 4.70
CA GLY A 134 6.51 10.19 3.43
C GLY A 134 5.63 9.69 2.28
N LEU A 135 5.47 8.37 2.15
CA LEU A 135 4.56 7.73 1.19
C LEU A 135 3.13 8.27 1.32
N PHE A 136 2.53 8.10 2.50
CA PHE A 136 1.12 8.42 2.71
C PHE A 136 0.83 9.91 2.57
N THR A 137 1.76 10.76 3.02
CA THR A 137 1.65 12.22 2.88
C THR A 137 1.63 12.62 1.40
N ASN A 138 2.48 12.01 0.57
CA ASN A 138 2.54 12.27 -0.87
C ASN A 138 1.38 11.64 -1.64
N LEU A 139 0.91 10.47 -1.22
CA LEU A 139 -0.30 9.86 -1.77
C LEU A 139 -1.51 10.78 -1.58
N ILE A 140 -1.73 11.26 -0.36
CA ILE A 140 -2.80 12.21 -0.04
C ILE A 140 -2.63 13.50 -0.86
N PHE A 141 -1.41 13.98 -1.04
CA PHE A 141 -1.13 15.15 -1.87
C PHE A 141 -1.49 14.91 -3.35
N ALA A 142 -1.04 13.80 -3.94
CA ALA A 142 -1.32 13.44 -5.33
C ALA A 142 -2.82 13.27 -5.57
N ILE A 143 -3.53 12.61 -4.64
CA ILE A 143 -4.99 12.51 -4.64
C ILE A 143 -5.60 13.91 -4.59
N ASN A 144 -5.29 14.73 -3.59
CA ASN A 144 -5.87 16.08 -3.47
C ASN A 144 -5.62 16.96 -4.70
N ARG A 145 -4.52 16.75 -5.42
CA ARG A 145 -4.19 17.46 -6.66
C ARG A 145 -5.04 17.03 -7.86
N ALA A 146 -5.54 15.79 -7.87
CA ALA A 146 -6.45 15.31 -8.91
C ALA A 146 -7.86 15.90 -8.76
N TRP A 147 -8.24 16.38 -7.57
CA TRP A 147 -9.52 17.04 -7.32
C TRP A 147 -9.39 18.58 -7.31
N PRO A 148 -10.25 19.32 -8.03
CA PRO A 148 -10.13 20.78 -8.19
C PRO A 148 -10.57 21.61 -6.98
N ASN A 149 -11.35 21.05 -6.04
CA ASN A 149 -11.95 21.81 -4.92
C ASN A 149 -11.22 21.60 -3.57
N THR A 150 -10.04 21.00 -3.59
CA THR A 150 -9.32 20.60 -2.38
C THR A 150 -8.50 21.76 -1.83
N ARG A 151 -8.90 22.29 -0.65
CA ARG A 151 -8.15 23.36 0.02
C ARG A 151 -6.76 22.85 0.45
N PRO A 152 -5.70 23.67 0.32
CA PRO A 152 -4.38 23.29 0.82
C PRO A 152 -4.43 23.08 2.34
N ARG A 153 -4.21 21.84 2.77
CA ARG A 153 -4.02 21.51 4.19
C ARG A 153 -2.65 22.02 4.66
N ASN A 154 -2.61 22.60 5.87
CA ASN A 154 -1.35 22.96 6.54
C ASN A 154 -0.40 21.74 6.63
N PHE A 155 0.90 21.99 6.61
CA PHE A 155 1.94 20.95 6.63
C PHE A 155 1.70 19.90 7.73
N LEU A 156 1.40 20.34 8.95
CA LEU A 156 1.15 19.46 10.08
C LEU A 156 -0.09 18.57 9.89
N ARG A 157 -1.18 19.11 9.32
CA ARG A 157 -2.39 18.33 9.03
C ARG A 157 -2.14 17.25 7.98
N LYS A 158 -1.30 17.52 6.99
CA LYS A 158 -0.90 16.52 5.98
C LYS A 158 -0.09 15.39 6.62
N ARG A 159 0.86 15.72 7.50
CA ARG A 159 1.67 14.73 8.23
C ARG A 159 0.84 13.90 9.19
N LEU A 160 -0.07 14.50 9.94
CA LEU A 160 -0.98 13.78 10.83
C LEU A 160 -1.90 12.83 10.04
N ALA A 161 -2.38 13.24 8.88
CA ALA A 161 -3.16 12.35 8.02
C ALA A 161 -2.32 11.18 7.49
N GLY A 162 -1.08 11.43 7.06
CA GLY A 162 -0.15 10.37 6.65
C GLY A 162 0.18 9.41 7.79
N LEU A 163 0.37 9.92 9.01
CA LEU A 163 0.56 9.11 10.22
C LEU A 163 -0.68 8.28 10.53
N GLY A 164 -1.88 8.86 10.41
CA GLY A 164 -3.13 8.13 10.60
C GLY A 164 -3.24 6.94 9.64
N VAL A 165 -2.94 7.13 8.35
CA VAL A 165 -2.94 6.02 7.38
C VAL A 165 -1.89 4.96 7.73
N ALA A 166 -0.68 5.38 8.11
CA ALA A 166 0.37 4.46 8.54
C ALA A 166 -0.04 3.63 9.75
N LEU A 167 -0.64 4.26 10.77
CA LEU A 167 -1.14 3.59 11.97
C LEU A 167 -2.30 2.64 11.65
N SER A 168 -3.24 3.03 10.78
CA SER A 168 -4.32 2.15 10.33
C SER A 168 -3.75 0.93 9.60
N LEU A 169 -2.75 1.11 8.74
CA LEU A 169 -2.11 -0.02 8.06
C LEU A 169 -1.37 -0.92 9.05
N ALA A 170 -0.62 -0.35 9.98
CA ALA A 170 0.06 -1.07 11.05
C ALA A 170 -0.93 -1.91 11.89
N PHE A 171 -2.07 -1.31 12.26
CA PHE A 171 -3.13 -1.98 12.99
C PHE A 171 -3.74 -3.14 12.19
N LEU A 172 -4.05 -2.94 10.90
CA LEU A 172 -4.58 -4.00 10.05
C LEU A 172 -3.59 -5.16 9.87
N LEU A 173 -2.29 -4.85 9.72
CA LEU A 173 -1.24 -5.87 9.65
C LEU A 173 -1.15 -6.64 10.96
N GLY A 174 -1.14 -5.94 12.11
CA GLY A 174 -1.15 -6.58 13.43
C GLY A 174 -2.37 -7.47 13.64
N LEU A 175 -3.56 -6.99 13.28
CA LEU A 175 -4.80 -7.77 13.33
C LEU A 175 -4.75 -9.00 12.42
N SER A 176 -4.12 -8.88 11.24
CA SER A 176 -3.92 -10.01 10.33
C SER A 176 -3.05 -11.07 10.98
N VAL A 177 -1.91 -10.70 11.57
CA VAL A 177 -1.02 -11.66 12.26
C VAL A 177 -1.74 -12.32 13.43
N LEU A 178 -2.41 -11.53 14.28
CA LEU A 178 -3.19 -12.06 15.41
C LEU A 178 -4.27 -13.04 14.97
N THR A 179 -4.96 -12.76 13.87
CA THR A 179 -5.99 -13.65 13.32
C THR A 179 -5.35 -14.95 12.82
N THR A 180 -4.24 -14.87 12.08
CA THR A 180 -3.51 -16.06 11.62
C THR A 180 -3.05 -16.91 12.81
N THR A 181 -2.41 -16.31 13.81
CA THR A 181 -1.97 -17.02 15.01
C THR A 181 -3.13 -17.63 15.78
N ALA A 182 -4.26 -16.94 15.92
CA ALA A 182 -5.44 -17.48 16.59
C ALA A 182 -6.03 -18.70 15.85
N VAL A 183 -6.04 -18.67 14.52
CA VAL A 183 -6.46 -19.81 13.69
C VAL A 183 -5.47 -20.97 13.83
N ASP A 184 -4.17 -20.71 13.75
CA ASP A 184 -3.14 -21.74 13.89
C ASP A 184 -3.21 -22.41 15.27
N LEU A 185 -3.41 -21.62 16.33
CA LEU A 185 -3.61 -22.14 17.68
C LEU A 185 -4.87 -23.00 17.78
N LEU A 186 -6.00 -22.54 17.22
CA LEU A 186 -7.25 -23.29 17.21
C LEU A 186 -7.11 -24.63 16.45
N LEU A 187 -6.41 -24.63 15.31
CA LEU A 187 -6.16 -25.83 14.50
C LEU A 187 -5.13 -26.78 15.15
N SER A 188 -4.20 -26.23 15.93
CA SER A 188 -3.22 -27.03 16.69
C SER A 188 -3.83 -27.70 17.93
N VAL A 189 -5.07 -27.37 18.31
CA VAL A 189 -5.83 -28.09 19.33
C VAL A 189 -6.18 -29.47 18.80
N ASP A 190 -5.30 -30.41 19.12
CA ASP A 190 -5.42 -31.81 18.78
C ASP A 190 -6.68 -32.39 19.46
N LEU A 191 -7.78 -32.54 18.72
CA LEU A 191 -9.04 -33.14 19.20
C LEU A 191 -8.84 -34.56 19.77
N SER A 192 -7.74 -35.22 19.39
CA SER A 192 -7.34 -36.51 19.94
C SER A 192 -6.90 -36.41 21.42
N LYS A 193 -6.29 -35.29 21.83
CA LYS A 193 -5.87 -35.01 23.22
C LYS A 193 -7.03 -34.56 24.11
N LEU A 194 -8.14 -34.11 23.53
CA LEU A 194 -9.39 -33.76 24.22
C LEU A 194 -10.18 -34.99 24.72
N GLY A 195 -9.62 -36.20 24.62
CA GLY A 195 -10.27 -37.43 25.08
C GLY A 195 -11.41 -37.91 24.17
N LEU A 196 -11.69 -37.20 23.07
CA LEU A 196 -12.70 -37.59 22.08
C LEU A 196 -12.22 -38.77 21.22
N ALA A 197 -10.91 -39.04 21.17
CA ALA A 197 -10.39 -40.30 20.67
C ALA A 197 -10.92 -41.52 21.46
N ALA A 198 -11.28 -41.37 22.74
CA ALA A 198 -11.90 -42.43 23.52
C ALA A 198 -13.35 -42.74 23.11
N LEU A 199 -14.02 -41.81 22.39
CA LEU A 199 -15.34 -42.07 21.81
C LEU A 199 -15.26 -42.88 20.51
N ASP A 200 -14.15 -42.79 19.76
CA ASP A 200 -13.83 -43.69 18.64
C ASP A 200 -13.50 -45.11 19.13
N PHE A 201 -13.10 -45.26 20.40
CA PHE A 201 -12.82 -46.56 21.04
C PHE A 201 -14.05 -47.22 21.68
N LEU A 202 -15.26 -46.64 21.62
CA LEU A 202 -16.46 -47.42 21.90
C LEU A 202 -16.63 -48.43 20.76
N PRO A 203 -16.46 -49.74 21.03
CA PRO A 203 -16.42 -50.75 19.99
C PRO A 203 -17.85 -51.05 19.53
N MET A 204 -18.41 -50.17 18.70
CA MET A 204 -19.67 -50.44 18.00
C MET A 204 -19.59 -51.75 17.21
N GLN A 205 -18.38 -52.13 16.78
CA GLN A 205 -18.07 -53.39 16.11
C GLN A 205 -18.19 -54.62 17.02
N SER A 206 -17.90 -54.51 18.34
CA SER A 206 -18.03 -55.63 19.28
C SER A 206 -19.46 -55.83 19.77
N LEU A 207 -20.26 -54.75 19.78
CA LEU A 207 -21.70 -54.81 20.06
C LEU A 207 -22.47 -55.47 18.90
N LEU A 208 -22.06 -55.22 17.66
CA LEU A 208 -22.66 -55.87 16.48
C LEU A 208 -22.31 -57.36 16.38
N THR A 209 -21.08 -57.76 16.72
CA THR A 209 -20.67 -59.18 16.70
C THR A 209 -21.30 -59.99 17.83
N ARG A 210 -21.58 -59.40 18.99
CA ARG A 210 -22.33 -60.06 20.08
C ARG A 210 -23.84 -60.15 19.84
N ALA A 211 -24.39 -59.31 18.96
CA ALA A 211 -25.81 -59.34 18.61
C ALA A 211 -26.13 -60.30 17.45
N LEU A 212 -25.10 -60.74 16.70
CA LEU A 212 -25.21 -61.64 15.53
C LEU A 212 -24.68 -63.06 15.79
N ALA A 213 -24.27 -63.37 17.02
CA ALA A 213 -23.86 -64.71 17.47
C ALA A 213 -24.87 -65.22 18.51
#